data_AF-G0NVV2-F1
#
_entry.id   AF-G0NVV2-F1
#
_cell.length_a   1.000
_cell.length_b   1.000
_cell.length_c   1.000
_cell.angle_alpha   90.00
_cell.angle_beta   90.00
_cell.angle_gamma   90.00
#
_symmetry.space_group_name_H-M   'P 1'
#
loop_
_entity.id
_entity.type
_entity.pdbx_description
1 polymer ?
#
loop_
_entity_poly.entity_id
_entity_poly.type
_entity_poly.pdbx_seq_one_letter_code
_entity_poly.pdbx_strand_id
1 'polypeptide(L)'
;MGAAGTIEHLPKPVLASIVVVAMKDLYIQIFTCSALRNKNFVDYLIFATTFTSVIVLNVNFGLIIGVVFELLTVVLRSQWADSTLLGRIRGTNHFRRLGLYETAFDIPGIKVFRFDSPLYFANSELFVGRIHEACGLNPLIGLMNKRF
;
A
#
# COMPACT_ATOMS: atom_id res chain seq x y z
N MET A 1 8.72 -45.14 35.64
CA MET A 1 10.04 -44.53 35.41
C MET A 1 9.90 -43.70 34.15
N GLY A 2 9.53 -42.42 34.31
CA GLY A 2 9.04 -41.59 33.20
C GLY A 2 10.15 -40.92 32.41
N ALA A 3 9.90 -40.61 31.14
CA ALA A 3 10.80 -39.87 30.24
C ALA A 3 11.28 -38.51 30.79
N ALA A 4 10.69 -38.02 31.88
CA ALA A 4 11.15 -36.82 32.59
C ALA A 4 12.60 -36.95 33.12
N GLY A 5 12.99 -38.12 33.65
CA GLY A 5 14.33 -38.30 34.25
C GLY A 5 15.46 -38.35 33.22
N THR A 6 15.16 -38.69 31.96
CA THR A 6 16.16 -38.70 30.88
C THR A 6 16.35 -37.33 30.23
N ILE A 7 15.34 -36.45 30.26
CA ILE A 7 15.41 -35.07 29.74
C ILE A 7 16.13 -34.15 30.74
N GLU A 8 16.09 -34.46 32.03
CA GLU A 8 16.76 -33.68 33.08
C GLU A 8 18.28 -33.60 32.88
N HIS A 9 18.90 -34.66 32.35
CA HIS A 9 20.34 -34.70 32.05
C HIS A 9 20.72 -34.14 30.67
N LEU A 10 19.78 -33.53 29.94
CA LEU A 10 20.06 -33.03 28.60
C LEU A 10 21.00 -31.81 28.66
N PRO A 11 22.14 -31.82 27.95
CA PRO A 11 23.06 -30.70 27.96
C PRO A 11 22.43 -29.43 27.35
N LYS A 12 22.45 -28.31 28.09
CA LYS A 12 22.01 -26.97 27.62
C LYS A 12 22.56 -26.58 26.22
N PRO A 13 23.82 -26.92 25.83
CA PRO A 13 24.34 -26.60 24.51
C PRO A 13 23.59 -27.26 23.34
N VAL A 14 23.02 -28.46 23.56
CA VAL A 14 22.24 -29.16 22.53
C VAL A 14 20.92 -28.43 22.30
N LEU A 15 20.26 -27.99 23.37
CA LEU A 15 19.04 -27.19 23.27
C LEU A 15 19.29 -25.85 22.58
N ALA A 16 20.38 -25.17 22.90
CA ALA A 16 20.77 -23.91 22.24
C ALA A 16 21.00 -24.10 20.74
N SER A 17 21.67 -25.19 20.34
CA SER A 17 21.91 -25.52 18.93
C SER A 17 20.60 -25.70 18.15
N ILE A 18 19.61 -26.36 18.76
CA ILE A 18 18.28 -26.54 18.15
C ILE A 18 17.59 -25.19 17.94
N VAL A 19 17.62 -24.30 18.94
CA VAL A 19 17.03 -22.96 18.83
C VAL A 19 17.73 -22.14 17.74
N VAL A 20 19.06 -22.17 17.67
CA VAL A 20 19.81 -21.44 16.63
C VAL A 20 19.46 -21.94 15.22
N VAL A 21 19.37 -23.27 15.04
CA VAL A 21 18.99 -23.85 13.75
C VAL A 21 17.53 -23.47 13.39
N ALA A 22 16.63 -23.44 14.37
CA ALA A 22 15.25 -22.99 14.16
C ALA A 22 15.13 -21.50 13.80
N MET A 23 16.06 -20.66 14.26
CA MET A 23 16.07 -19.22 13.95
C MET A 23 16.80 -18.86 12.65
N LYS A 24 17.37 -19.83 11.94
CA LYS A 24 18.13 -19.62 10.70
C LYS A 24 17.36 -18.80 9.67
N ASP A 25 16.08 -19.14 9.45
CA ASP A 25 15.25 -18.47 8.44
C ASP A 25 14.97 -17.01 8.81
N LEU A 26 14.79 -16.72 10.10
CA LEU A 26 14.61 -15.36 10.60
C LEU A 26 15.86 -14.50 10.35
N TYR A 27 17.05 -15.05 10.62
CA TYR A 27 18.30 -14.35 10.33
C TYR A 27 18.44 -14.01 8.84
N ILE A 28 18.16 -14.98 7.96
CA ILE A 28 18.22 -14.77 6.50
C ILE A 28 17.24 -13.67 6.08
N GLN A 29 16.04 -13.63 6.66
CA GLN A 29 15.03 -12.62 6.36
C GLN A 29 15.48 -11.20 6.76
N ILE A 30 16.14 -11.03 7.90
CA ILE A 30 16.69 -9.74 8.35
C ILE A 30 17.71 -9.20 7.34
N PHE A 31 18.64 -10.04 6.87
CA PHE A 31 19.64 -9.65 5.87
C PHE A 31 19.01 -9.32 4.51
N THR A 32 18.01 -10.12 4.10
CA THR A 32 17.31 -9.93 2.83
C THR A 32 16.47 -8.64 2.83
N CYS A 33 15.96 -8.23 3.99
CA CYS A 33 15.12 -7.04 4.08
C CYS A 33 15.87 -5.74 3.74
N SER A 34 17.17 -5.68 3.97
CA SER A 34 18.00 -4.55 3.52
C SER A 34 17.98 -4.39 1.98
N ALA A 35 17.96 -5.50 1.24
CA ALA A 35 17.80 -5.47 -0.22
C ALA A 35 16.39 -5.04 -0.65
N LEU A 36 15.39 -5.20 0.21
CA LEU A 36 14.00 -4.80 -0.04
C LEU A 36 13.85 -3.28 -0.14
N ARG A 37 14.73 -2.50 0.52
CA ARG A 37 14.73 -1.02 0.47
C ARG A 37 14.78 -0.48 -0.96
N ASN A 38 15.51 -1.16 -1.86
CA ASN A 38 15.63 -0.76 -3.26
C ASN A 38 14.42 -1.13 -4.12
N LYS A 39 13.61 -2.11 -3.70
CA LYS A 39 12.43 -2.58 -4.44
C LYS A 39 11.16 -1.89 -4.00
N ASN A 40 10.92 -1.83 -2.69
CA ASN A 40 9.75 -1.20 -2.11
C ASN A 40 10.10 -0.56 -0.77
N PHE A 41 10.33 0.75 -0.80
CA PHE A 41 10.70 1.54 0.38
C PHE A 41 9.64 1.46 1.49
N VAL A 42 8.36 1.34 1.10
CA VAL A 42 7.24 1.29 2.04
C VAL A 42 7.22 -0.03 2.81
N ASP A 43 7.44 -1.16 2.15
CA ASP A 43 7.47 -2.47 2.81
C ASP A 43 8.70 -2.59 3.73
N TYR A 44 9.83 -1.98 3.33
CA TYR A 44 11.01 -1.85 4.18
C TYR A 44 10.71 -1.02 5.45
N LEU A 45 9.95 0.08 5.34
CA LEU A 45 9.53 0.89 6.49
C LEU A 45 8.66 0.10 7.47
N ILE A 46 7.71 -0.69 6.98
CA ILE A 46 6.86 -1.55 7.82
C ILE A 46 7.73 -2.55 8.59
N PHE A 47 8.66 -3.22 7.92
CA PHE A 47 9.58 -4.15 8.55
C PHE A 47 10.48 -3.46 9.59
N ALA A 48 11.13 -2.35 9.21
CA ALA A 48 12.06 -1.64 10.08
C ALA A 48 11.36 -1.13 11.35
N THR A 49 10.13 -0.60 11.21
CA THR A 49 9.33 -0.11 12.33
C THR A 49 8.92 -1.25 13.26
N THR A 50 8.41 -2.35 12.71
CA THR A 50 7.98 -3.52 13.50
C THR A 50 9.16 -4.17 14.21
N PHE A 51 10.26 -4.39 13.50
CA PHE A 51 11.48 -5.00 14.04
C PHE A 51 12.07 -4.15 15.18
N THR A 52 12.21 -2.84 14.96
CA THR A 52 12.73 -1.93 15.99
C THR A 52 11.81 -1.88 17.21
N SER A 53 10.49 -1.88 16.98
CA SER A 53 9.50 -1.86 18.05
C SER A 53 9.54 -3.11 18.93
N VAL A 54 9.66 -4.30 18.33
CA VAL A 54 9.79 -5.57 19.07
C VAL A 54 11.06 -5.57 19.94
N ILE A 55 12.18 -5.07 19.42
CA ILE A 55 13.46 -5.01 20.14
C ILE A 55 13.41 -4.04 21.33
N VAL A 56 12.76 -2.88 21.18
CA VAL A 56 12.76 -1.83 22.21
C VAL A 56 11.66 -2.03 23.26
N LEU A 57 10.46 -2.47 22.86
CA LEU A 57 9.25 -2.45 23.70
C LEU A 57 8.76 -3.82 24.19
N ASN A 58 9.23 -4.92 23.58
CA ASN A 58 8.74 -6.31 23.64
C ASN A 58 7.85 -6.75 22.46
N VAL A 59 7.76 -8.07 22.30
CA VAL A 59 7.02 -8.75 21.22
C VAL A 59 5.54 -8.36 21.17
N ASN A 60 4.86 -8.28 22.31
CA ASN A 60 3.42 -7.98 22.34
C ASN A 60 3.12 -6.57 21.80
N PHE A 61 3.83 -5.55 22.29
CA PHE A 61 3.65 -4.17 21.83
C PHE A 61 4.16 -3.99 20.39
N GLY A 62 5.29 -4.61 20.06
CA GLY A 62 5.87 -4.57 18.72
C GLY A 62 4.92 -5.12 17.65
N LEU A 63 4.22 -6.22 17.94
CA LEU A 63 3.22 -6.79 17.05
C LEU A 63 2.05 -5.83 16.83
N ILE A 64 1.47 -5.26 17.90
CA ILE A 64 0.34 -4.33 17.80
C ILE A 64 0.73 -3.12 16.94
N ILE A 65 1.89 -2.52 17.23
CA ILE A 65 2.39 -1.36 16.50
C ILE A 65 2.64 -1.72 15.03
N GLY A 66 3.23 -2.87 14.76
CA GLY A 66 3.49 -3.34 13.40
C GLY A 66 2.21 -3.51 12.58
N VAL A 67 1.20 -4.19 13.14
CA VAL A 67 -0.09 -4.41 12.48
C VAL A 67 -0.82 -3.10 12.20
N VAL A 68 -0.85 -2.19 13.19
CA VAL A 68 -1.50 -0.88 13.00
C VAL A 68 -0.78 -0.06 11.93
N PHE A 69 0.55 -0.06 11.94
CA PHE A 69 1.35 0.68 10.96
C PHE A 69 1.21 0.10 9.54
N GLU A 70 1.21 -1.22 9.40
CA GLU A 70 0.96 -1.92 8.13
C GLU A 70 -0.42 -1.56 7.58
N LEU A 71 -1.47 -1.68 8.40
CA LEU A 71 -2.84 -1.39 8.00
C LEU A 71 -2.98 0.07 7.54
N LEU A 72 -2.45 1.01 8.33
CA LEU A 72 -2.46 2.43 7.99
C LEU A 72 -1.76 2.67 6.65
N THR A 73 -0.61 2.04 6.45
CA THR A 73 0.17 2.17 5.22
C THR A 73 -0.57 1.62 4.01
N VAL A 74 -1.26 0.48 4.13
CA VAL A 74 -2.09 -0.10 3.06
C VAL A 74 -3.24 0.83 2.70
N VAL A 75 -3.92 1.39 3.70
CA VAL A 75 -5.01 2.36 3.48
C VAL A 75 -4.47 3.59 2.74
N LEU A 76 -3.39 4.20 3.23
CA LEU A 76 -2.79 5.38 2.59
C LEU A 76 -2.34 5.10 1.16
N ARG A 77 -1.71 3.94 0.91
CA ARG A 77 -1.32 3.50 -0.43
C ARG A 77 -2.52 3.35 -1.35
N SER A 78 -3.63 2.81 -0.84
CA SER A 78 -4.87 2.65 -1.62
C SER A 78 -5.54 3.99 -1.96
N GLN A 79 -5.40 5.00 -1.09
CA GLN A 79 -5.94 6.34 -1.32
C GLN A 79 -5.16 7.13 -2.40
N TRP A 80 -3.88 6.82 -2.65
CA TRP A 80 -3.07 7.44 -3.71
C TRP A 80 -3.38 6.93 -5.13
N ALA A 81 -4.64 6.63 -5.40
CA ALA A 81 -5.11 6.26 -6.72
C ALA A 81 -4.86 7.38 -7.75
N ASP A 82 -4.11 7.05 -8.81
CA ASP A 82 -3.93 7.96 -9.93
C ASP A 82 -5.25 8.10 -10.71
N SER A 83 -5.74 9.33 -10.81
CA SER A 83 -6.87 9.70 -11.65
C SER A 83 -6.36 10.19 -13.01
N THR A 84 -6.87 9.64 -14.11
CA THR A 84 -6.40 9.96 -15.45
C THR A 84 -7.51 10.53 -16.34
N LEU A 85 -7.24 11.67 -17.00
CA LEU A 85 -8.03 12.14 -18.13
C LEU A 85 -7.62 11.43 -19.42
N LEU A 86 -8.58 10.92 -20.19
CA LEU A 86 -8.35 10.18 -21.43
C LEU A 86 -8.78 11.01 -22.63
N GLY A 87 -7.95 10.99 -23.68
CA GLY A 87 -8.22 11.61 -24.98
C GLY A 87 -8.19 10.56 -26.08
N ARG A 88 -8.80 10.90 -27.22
CA ARG A 88 -8.90 10.00 -28.36
C ARG A 88 -7.73 10.21 -29.31
N ILE A 89 -7.13 9.12 -29.77
CA ILE A 89 -6.09 9.17 -30.81
C ILE A 89 -6.75 9.37 -32.19
N ARG A 90 -6.23 10.31 -32.99
CA ARG A 90 -6.75 10.58 -34.35
C ARG A 90 -6.80 9.30 -35.20
N GLY A 91 -7.94 9.05 -35.84
CA GLY A 91 -8.13 7.93 -36.76
C GLY A 91 -8.35 6.55 -36.12
N THR A 92 -8.39 6.44 -34.79
CA THR A 92 -8.66 5.17 -34.09
C THR A 92 -9.73 5.31 -33.00
N ASN A 93 -10.23 4.18 -32.49
CA ASN A 93 -11.14 4.12 -31.34
C ASN A 93 -10.41 3.91 -30.02
N HIS A 94 -9.09 4.21 -29.98
CA HIS A 94 -8.29 4.05 -28.77
C HIS A 94 -8.24 5.35 -27.95
N PHE A 95 -8.49 5.21 -26.65
CA PHE A 95 -8.39 6.27 -25.66
C PHE A 95 -7.13 6.10 -24.81
N ARG A 96 -6.32 7.16 -24.67
CA ARG A 96 -5.07 7.16 -23.90
C ARG A 96 -4.98 8.41 -23.01
N ARG A 97 -4.13 8.35 -21.97
CA ARG A 97 -3.89 9.45 -21.00
C ARG A 97 -3.52 10.75 -21.74
N LEU A 98 -4.28 11.82 -21.51
CA LEU A 98 -3.95 13.16 -21.97
C LEU A 98 -2.61 13.60 -21.35
N GLY A 99 -1.73 14.23 -22.13
CA GLY A 99 -0.45 14.75 -21.67
C GLY A 99 0.75 13.80 -21.77
N LEU A 100 0.53 12.48 -21.92
CA LEU A 100 1.62 11.52 -22.17
C LEU A 100 1.81 11.23 -23.67
N TYR A 101 0.77 11.43 -24.49
CA TYR A 101 0.80 11.21 -25.94
C TYR A 101 0.30 12.46 -26.68
N GLU A 102 1.16 13.10 -27.47
CA GLU A 102 0.82 14.29 -28.27
C GLU A 102 -0.27 14.03 -29.34
N THR A 103 -0.53 12.77 -29.67
CA THR A 103 -1.56 12.36 -30.63
C THR A 103 -2.96 12.19 -30.03
N ALA A 104 -3.12 12.30 -28.71
CA ALA A 104 -4.40 12.24 -28.03
C ALA A 104 -5.05 13.63 -27.96
N PHE A 105 -6.25 13.77 -28.53
CA PHE A 105 -7.01 15.02 -28.51
C PHE A 105 -8.26 14.86 -27.63
N ASP A 106 -8.59 15.92 -26.91
CA ASP A 106 -9.88 16.05 -26.23
C ASP A 106 -10.99 16.27 -27.26
N ILE A 107 -12.14 15.63 -27.04
CA ILE A 107 -13.33 15.83 -27.87
C ILE A 107 -14.07 17.04 -27.29
N PRO A 108 -14.29 18.13 -28.06
CA PRO A 108 -14.96 19.32 -27.53
C PRO A 108 -16.37 18.97 -27.02
N GLY A 109 -16.64 19.28 -25.75
CA GLY A 109 -17.90 18.98 -25.06
C GLY A 109 -17.97 17.64 -24.34
N ILE A 110 -16.97 16.75 -24.48
CA ILE A 110 -16.94 15.43 -23.83
C ILE A 110 -15.59 15.23 -23.14
N LYS A 111 -15.59 15.04 -21.81
CA LYS A 111 -14.42 14.62 -21.04
C LYS A 111 -14.55 13.16 -20.64
N VAL A 112 -13.56 12.34 -20.97
CA VAL A 112 -13.50 10.93 -20.58
C VAL A 112 -12.56 10.78 -19.39
N PHE A 113 -13.09 10.42 -18.23
CA PHE A 113 -12.33 10.24 -17.00
C PHE A 113 -12.21 8.76 -16.65
N ARG A 114 -10.99 8.30 -16.36
CA ARG A 114 -10.73 6.94 -15.86
C ARG A 114 -10.12 7.03 -14.48
N PHE A 115 -10.75 6.33 -13.54
CA PHE A 115 -10.25 6.17 -12.19
C PHE A 115 -9.61 4.79 -12.06
N ASP A 116 -8.29 4.75 -11.86
CA ASP A 116 -7.50 3.52 -11.82
C ASP A 116 -7.44 2.91 -10.40
N SER A 117 -8.56 2.93 -9.67
CA SER A 117 -8.67 2.36 -8.32
C SER A 117 -10.09 1.88 -8.01
N PRO A 118 -10.26 0.81 -7.21
CA PRO A 118 -11.58 0.38 -6.75
C PRO A 118 -12.27 1.50 -5.98
N LEU A 119 -13.54 1.78 -6.28
CA LEU A 119 -14.32 2.81 -5.60
C LEU A 119 -14.92 2.26 -4.30
N TYR A 120 -14.67 2.91 -3.17
CA TYR A 120 -15.21 2.58 -1.86
C TYR A 120 -15.46 3.84 -1.03
N PHE A 121 -16.13 3.70 0.12
CA PHE A 121 -16.58 4.85 0.91
C PHE A 121 -15.46 5.87 1.20
N ALA A 122 -14.28 5.40 1.61
CA ALA A 122 -13.19 6.30 1.99
C ALA A 122 -12.56 7.07 0.82
N ASN A 123 -12.65 6.59 -0.43
CA ASN A 123 -12.10 7.31 -1.60
C ASN A 123 -13.16 8.03 -2.43
N SER A 124 -14.43 7.94 -2.04
CA SER A 124 -15.54 8.53 -2.79
C SER A 124 -15.44 10.06 -2.88
N GLU A 125 -15.05 10.73 -1.79
CA GLU A 125 -14.83 12.18 -1.77
C GLU A 125 -13.67 12.59 -2.69
N LEU A 126 -12.57 11.83 -2.68
CA LEU A 126 -11.42 12.06 -3.56
C LEU A 126 -11.84 11.92 -5.03
N PHE A 127 -12.62 10.89 -5.37
CA PHE A 127 -13.12 10.67 -6.72
C PHE A 127 -13.98 11.85 -7.21
N VAL A 128 -14.92 12.33 -6.38
CA VAL A 128 -15.77 13.48 -6.72
C VAL A 128 -14.92 14.74 -6.90
N GLY A 129 -13.98 15.00 -5.99
CA GLY A 129 -13.05 16.12 -6.09
C GLY A 129 -12.23 16.10 -7.38
N ARG A 130 -11.66 14.95 -7.74
CA ARG A 130 -10.88 14.77 -8.98
C ARG A 130 -11.73 14.95 -10.23
N ILE A 131 -13.00 14.52 -10.22
CA ILE A 131 -13.91 14.78 -11.34
C ILE A 131 -14.23 16.27 -11.47
N HIS A 132 -14.45 16.98 -10.36
CA HIS A 132 -14.72 18.41 -10.38
C HIS A 132 -13.53 19.19 -10.93
N GLU A 133 -12.32 18.88 -10.46
CA GLU A 133 -11.07 19.44 -11.00
C GLU A 133 -10.90 19.13 -12.49
N ALA A 134 -11.13 17.87 -12.88
CA ALA A 134 -11.02 17.44 -14.26
C ALA A 134 -12.03 18.14 -15.18
N CYS A 135 -13.25 18.40 -14.71
CA CYS A 135 -14.30 19.08 -15.48
C CYS A 135 -14.20 20.61 -15.42
N GLY A 136 -13.51 21.19 -14.43
CA GLY A 136 -13.49 22.64 -14.20
C GLY A 136 -14.87 23.20 -13.83
N LEU A 137 -15.80 22.34 -13.39
CA LEU A 137 -17.19 22.65 -13.11
C LEU A 137 -17.49 22.23 -11.67
N ASN A 138 -17.92 23.18 -10.84
CA ASN A 138 -18.52 22.89 -9.55
C ASN A 138 -20.03 22.65 -9.75
N PRO A 139 -20.53 21.40 -9.76
CA PRO A 139 -21.94 21.10 -9.97
C PRO A 139 -22.86 21.72 -8.92
N LEU A 140 -22.35 22.03 -7.71
CA LEU A 140 -23.11 22.77 -6.69
C LEU A 140 -23.46 24.20 -7.14
N ILE A 141 -22.55 24.89 -7.83
CA ILE A 141 -22.83 26.22 -8.39
C ILE A 141 -23.81 26.10 -9.57
N GLY A 142 -23.66 25.06 -10.41
CA GLY A 142 -24.58 24.81 -11.53
C GLY A 142 -26.01 24.43 -11.11
N LEU A 143 -26.16 23.70 -10.00
CA LEU A 143 -27.46 23.32 -9.45
C LEU A 143 -28.14 24.49 -8.71
N MET A 144 -27.36 25.35 -8.04
CA MET A 144 -27.90 26.58 -7.43
C MET A 144 -28.33 27.61 -8.49
N ASN A 145 -27.65 27.67 -9.63
CA ASN A 145 -27.98 28.59 -10.73
C ASN A 145 -29.19 28.14 -11.58
N LYS A 146 -29.68 26.90 -11.42
CA LYS A 146 -30.86 26.37 -12.12
C LYS A 146 -32.16 26.50 -11.32
N ARG A 147 -32.14 27.15 -10.15
CA ARG A 147 -33.26 27.21 -9.21
C ARG A 147 -33.85 28.61 -8.99
N PHE A 148 -33.65 29.53 -9.94
CA PHE A 148 -34.34 30.81 -10.04
C PHE A 148 -34.75 31.08 -11.48
#